data_AF-A0A2V2WXF8-F1
#
_entry.id   AF-A0A2V2WXF8-F1
#
_cell.length_a   1.000
_cell.length_b   1.000
_cell.length_c   1.000
_cell.angle_alpha   90.00
_cell.angle_beta   90.00
_cell.angle_gamma   90.00
#
_symmetry.space_group_name_H-M   'P 1'
#
loop_
_entity.id
_entity.type
_entity.pdbx_description
1 polymer ?
#
loop_
_entity_poly.entity_id
_entity_poly.type
_entity_poly.pdbx_seq_one_letter_code
_entity_poly.pdbx_strand_id
1 'polypeptide(L)'
;MSTELKSGPLPADVEEVIANIMREEGVSFLTSKILRLRLEARYRMEFTSHKAAIEGIITKLMQLPEFKKQLENAVKEEKAASSIGGKKKKRSASAAADERNAKVNKKEKKPDDYPKAALSPYILFGNDHRDKVKEQNPGMKNTEILQSLGKMWAEASDAVKEKYKKLAEDDKKRFDRELSEYKKSGGTEYKRGGGKVKAKDENAPKRSMSAYFFFVSDFRKKHPDLSVTETSKAAGAAWKALSDDMKKPYEAMAQKDKERYQREMAARAS
;
A
#
# COMPACT_ATOMS: atom_id res chain seq x y z
N MET A 1 -16.64 -16.83 25.47
CA MET A 1 -17.13 -18.20 25.28
C MET A 1 -17.19 -18.43 23.77
N SER A 2 -16.21 -19.16 23.24
CA SER A 2 -16.18 -19.51 21.81
C SER A 2 -17.26 -20.55 21.56
N THR A 3 -18.33 -20.15 20.88
CA THR A 3 -19.35 -21.07 20.41
C THR A 3 -18.79 -21.78 19.18
N GLU A 4 -18.24 -22.97 19.36
CA GLU A 4 -17.86 -23.84 18.25
C GLU A 4 -19.12 -24.23 17.45
N LEU A 5 -19.28 -23.59 16.30
CA LEU A 5 -20.35 -23.85 15.35
C LEU A 5 -20.01 -25.14 14.59
N LYS A 6 -20.83 -26.18 14.75
CA LYS A 6 -20.60 -27.49 14.13
C LYS A 6 -20.99 -27.48 12.65
N SER A 7 -20.23 -28.18 11.80
CA SER A 7 -20.62 -28.44 10.41
C SER A 7 -21.71 -29.51 10.35
N GLY A 8 -22.84 -29.20 9.73
CA GLY A 8 -23.96 -30.12 9.49
C GLY A 8 -24.35 -30.16 8.01
N PRO A 9 -25.28 -31.03 7.59
CA PRO A 9 -25.71 -31.15 6.20
C PRO A 9 -26.33 -29.83 5.71
N LEU A 10 -26.23 -29.57 4.39
CA LEU A 10 -26.79 -28.36 3.78
C LEU A 10 -28.32 -28.29 4.05
N PRO A 11 -28.83 -27.24 4.71
CA PRO A 11 -30.25 -27.10 4.94
C PRO A 11 -31.03 -27.02 3.61
N ALA A 12 -32.20 -27.66 3.56
CA ALA A 12 -33.01 -27.77 2.34
C ALA A 12 -33.55 -26.42 1.84
N ASP A 13 -33.65 -25.42 2.72
CA ASP A 13 -34.13 -24.06 2.41
C ASP A 13 -33.02 -23.09 1.99
N VAL A 14 -31.75 -23.53 1.92
CA VAL A 14 -30.61 -22.64 1.62
C VAL A 14 -30.75 -21.95 0.26
N GLU A 15 -31.28 -22.61 -0.77
CA GLU A 15 -31.46 -22.00 -2.09
C GLU A 15 -32.46 -20.83 -2.05
N GLU A 16 -33.57 -20.99 -1.32
CA GLU A 16 -34.58 -19.94 -1.15
C GLU A 16 -34.06 -18.76 -0.31
N VAL A 17 -33.26 -19.06 0.70
CA VAL A 17 -32.63 -18.04 1.56
C VAL A 17 -31.60 -17.22 0.80
N ILE A 18 -30.79 -17.86 -0.03
CA ILE A 18 -29.86 -17.18 -0.94
C ILE A 18 -30.63 -16.28 -1.91
N ALA A 19 -31.73 -16.78 -2.49
CA ALA A 19 -32.57 -16.00 -3.40
C ALA A 19 -33.20 -14.77 -2.71
N ASN A 20 -33.68 -14.92 -1.46
CA ASN A 20 -34.23 -13.80 -0.69
C ASN A 20 -33.16 -12.75 -0.36
N ILE A 21 -31.96 -13.18 0.05
CA ILE A 21 -30.83 -12.28 0.30
C ILE A 21 -30.43 -11.51 -0.98
N MET A 22 -30.43 -12.19 -2.14
CA MET A 22 -30.16 -11.55 -3.44
C MET A 22 -31.24 -10.52 -3.81
N ARG A 23 -32.49 -10.76 -3.41
CA ARG A 23 -33.64 -9.87 -3.69
C ARG A 23 -33.64 -8.63 -2.80
N GLU A 24 -33.24 -8.76 -1.53
CA GLU A 24 -33.23 -7.65 -0.56
C GLU A 24 -32.06 -6.69 -0.73
N GLU A 25 -30.86 -7.19 -1.03
CA GLU A 25 -29.65 -6.36 -1.05
C GLU A 25 -29.06 -6.12 -2.44
N GLY A 26 -29.60 -6.80 -3.44
CA GLY A 26 -29.13 -6.71 -4.81
C GLY A 26 -27.88 -7.54 -5.07
N VAL A 27 -27.84 -8.10 -6.28
CA VAL A 27 -26.81 -9.05 -6.74
C VAL A 27 -25.41 -8.41 -6.81
N SER A 28 -25.30 -7.09 -6.94
CA SER A 28 -24.02 -6.37 -7.14
C SER A 28 -23.15 -6.25 -5.89
N PHE A 29 -23.74 -6.28 -4.70
CA PHE A 29 -23.01 -6.11 -3.42
C PHE A 29 -22.68 -7.44 -2.74
N LEU A 30 -23.20 -8.53 -3.29
CA LEU A 30 -23.17 -9.84 -2.67
C LEU A 30 -21.93 -10.63 -3.12
N THR A 31 -20.87 -10.60 -2.31
CA THR A 31 -19.71 -11.48 -2.51
C THR A 31 -19.93 -12.84 -1.84
N SER A 32 -19.33 -13.91 -2.38
CA SER A 32 -19.38 -15.28 -1.82
C SER A 32 -19.08 -15.31 -0.30
N LYS A 33 -18.15 -14.45 0.16
CA LYS A 33 -17.81 -14.29 1.58
C LYS A 33 -18.92 -13.65 2.42
N ILE A 34 -19.57 -12.60 1.92
CA ILE A 34 -20.65 -11.90 2.63
C ILE A 34 -21.87 -12.81 2.78
N LEU A 35 -22.23 -13.51 1.70
CA LEU A 35 -23.35 -14.44 1.73
C LEU A 35 -23.09 -15.60 2.69
N ARG A 36 -21.87 -16.15 2.67
CA ARG A 36 -21.48 -17.21 3.62
C ARG A 36 -21.62 -16.76 5.08
N LEU A 37 -21.10 -15.57 5.42
CA LEU A 37 -21.21 -15.03 6.78
C LEU A 37 -22.68 -14.84 7.23
N ARG A 38 -23.59 -14.52 6.29
CA ARG A 38 -25.02 -14.41 6.61
C ARG A 38 -25.71 -15.76 6.78
N LEU A 39 -25.38 -16.74 5.95
CA LEU A 39 -25.86 -18.09 6.13
C LEU A 39 -25.37 -18.64 7.48
N GLU A 40 -24.10 -18.40 7.83
CA GLU A 40 -23.53 -18.76 9.12
C GLU A 40 -24.26 -18.09 10.29
N ALA A 41 -24.62 -16.81 10.16
CA ALA A 41 -25.41 -16.09 11.17
C ALA A 41 -26.85 -16.61 11.29
N ARG A 42 -27.50 -16.99 10.18
CA ARG A 42 -28.90 -17.46 10.15
C ARG A 42 -29.06 -18.87 10.69
N TYR A 43 -28.18 -19.79 10.29
CA TYR A 43 -28.27 -21.20 10.67
C TYR A 43 -27.45 -21.55 11.91
N ARG A 44 -26.61 -20.63 12.41
CA ARG A 44 -25.63 -20.92 13.47
C ARG A 44 -24.85 -22.20 13.16
N MET A 45 -24.33 -22.28 11.94
CA MET A 45 -23.54 -23.39 11.42
C MET A 45 -22.45 -22.87 10.50
N GLU A 46 -21.28 -23.52 10.48
CA GLU A 46 -20.19 -23.17 9.56
C GLU A 46 -20.44 -23.74 8.16
N PHE A 47 -20.37 -22.90 7.14
CA PHE A 47 -20.54 -23.31 5.74
C PHE A 47 -19.20 -23.44 5.00
N THR A 48 -18.09 -23.60 5.73
CA THR A 48 -16.72 -23.84 5.19
C THR A 48 -16.69 -24.96 4.17
N SER A 49 -17.26 -26.12 4.52
CA SER A 49 -17.28 -27.34 3.70
C SER A 49 -18.23 -27.23 2.50
N HIS A 50 -19.27 -26.39 2.61
CA HIS A 50 -20.31 -26.24 1.60
C HIS A 50 -20.07 -25.10 0.61
N LYS A 51 -18.87 -24.49 0.65
CA LYS A 51 -18.51 -23.33 -0.17
C LYS A 51 -18.77 -23.56 -1.67
N ALA A 52 -18.35 -24.71 -2.19
CA ALA A 52 -18.54 -25.05 -3.61
C ALA A 52 -20.02 -25.24 -3.98
N ALA A 53 -20.82 -25.84 -3.07
CA ALA A 53 -22.26 -26.01 -3.27
C ALA A 53 -22.99 -24.66 -3.30
N ILE A 54 -22.64 -23.75 -2.39
CA ILE A 54 -23.19 -22.39 -2.34
C ILE A 54 -22.80 -21.60 -3.60
N GLU A 55 -21.56 -21.70 -4.07
CA GLU A 55 -21.12 -21.06 -5.32
C GLU A 55 -21.87 -21.61 -6.54
N GLY A 56 -22.16 -22.92 -6.56
CA GLY A 56 -23.02 -23.54 -7.58
C GLY A 56 -24.45 -23.00 -7.56
N ILE A 57 -25.06 -22.88 -6.37
CA ILE A 57 -26.41 -22.31 -6.21
C ILE A 57 -26.44 -20.84 -6.64
N ILE A 58 -25.45 -20.03 -6.26
CA ILE A 58 -25.36 -18.63 -6.70
C ILE A 58 -25.26 -18.55 -8.22
N THR A 59 -24.43 -19.39 -8.84
CA THR A 59 -24.25 -19.40 -10.30
C THR A 59 -25.56 -19.77 -11.01
N LYS A 60 -26.30 -20.75 -10.49
CA LYS A 60 -27.63 -21.14 -10.99
C LYS A 60 -28.65 -20.01 -10.84
N LEU A 61 -28.70 -19.35 -9.69
CA LEU A 61 -29.62 -18.23 -9.44
C LEU A 61 -29.27 -17.02 -10.31
N MET A 62 -28.00 -16.75 -10.56
CA MET A 62 -27.55 -15.64 -11.43
C MET A 62 -27.98 -15.82 -12.90
N GLN A 63 -28.25 -17.05 -13.35
CA GLN A 63 -28.76 -17.34 -14.68
C GLN A 63 -30.27 -17.07 -14.82
N LEU A 64 -31.00 -16.92 -13.71
CA LEU A 64 -32.43 -16.62 -13.77
C LEU A 64 -32.66 -15.17 -14.29
N PRO A 65 -33.70 -14.97 -15.12
CA PRO A 65 -33.96 -13.69 -15.77
C PRO A 65 -34.24 -12.55 -14.78
N GLU A 66 -34.79 -12.85 -13.60
CA GLU A 66 -35.00 -11.88 -12.50
C GLU A 66 -33.67 -11.26 -12.03
N PHE A 67 -32.70 -12.10 -11.67
CA PHE A 67 -31.40 -11.65 -11.15
C PHE A 67 -30.50 -11.06 -12.23
N LYS A 68 -30.58 -11.56 -13.47
CA LYS A 68 -29.89 -10.97 -14.61
C LYS A 68 -30.38 -9.54 -14.89
N LYS A 69 -31.70 -9.32 -14.85
CA LYS A 69 -32.30 -7.98 -15.01
C LYS A 69 -31.92 -7.05 -13.87
N GLN A 70 -31.86 -7.55 -12.63
CA GLN A 70 -31.37 -6.77 -11.49
C GLN A 70 -29.91 -6.35 -11.66
N LEU A 71 -29.03 -7.23 -12.15
CA LEU A 71 -27.63 -6.91 -12.41
C LEU A 71 -27.48 -5.86 -13.53
N GLU A 72 -28.25 -5.98 -14.62
CA GLU A 72 -28.25 -5.00 -15.70
C GLU A 72 -28.77 -3.64 -15.24
N ASN A 73 -29.78 -3.60 -14.38
CA ASN A 73 -30.29 -2.36 -13.79
C ASN A 73 -29.26 -1.72 -12.85
N ALA A 74 -28.58 -2.51 -12.01
CA ALA A 74 -27.51 -2.03 -11.14
C ALA A 74 -26.32 -1.46 -11.93
N VAL A 75 -25.94 -2.09 -13.06
CA VAL A 75 -24.89 -1.58 -13.96
C VAL A 75 -25.34 -0.31 -14.69
N LYS A 76 -26.62 -0.21 -15.06
CA LYS A 76 -27.20 1.02 -15.63
C LYS A 76 -27.24 2.14 -14.59
N GLU A 77 -27.55 1.85 -13.33
CA GLU A 77 -27.50 2.82 -12.23
C GLU A 77 -26.08 3.26 -11.90
N GLU A 78 -25.09 2.36 -11.89
CA GLU A 78 -23.67 2.75 -11.75
C GLU A 78 -23.20 3.64 -12.92
N LYS A 79 -23.59 3.30 -14.16
CA LYS A 79 -23.28 4.13 -15.34
C LYS A 79 -24.02 5.47 -15.33
N ALA A 80 -25.27 5.50 -14.86
CA ALA A 80 -26.05 6.73 -14.70
C ALA A 80 -25.51 7.60 -13.56
N ALA A 81 -25.09 7.02 -12.43
CA ALA A 81 -24.42 7.70 -11.34
C ALA A 81 -23.04 8.24 -11.76
N SER A 82 -22.34 7.53 -12.66
CA SER A 82 -21.11 8.01 -13.30
C SER A 82 -21.39 9.15 -14.30
N SER A 83 -22.53 9.12 -15.01
CA SER A 83 -22.93 10.14 -15.99
C SER A 83 -23.55 11.40 -15.37
N ILE A 84 -24.10 11.33 -14.15
CA ILE A 84 -24.58 12.48 -13.36
C ILE A 84 -23.42 13.06 -12.49
N GLY A 85 -22.18 12.68 -12.77
CA GLY A 85 -20.95 13.23 -12.20
C GLY A 85 -20.51 14.56 -12.83
N GLY A 86 -21.43 15.38 -13.35
CA GLY A 86 -21.18 16.77 -13.73
C GLY A 86 -21.30 17.68 -12.50
N LYS A 87 -20.18 18.30 -12.10
CA LYS A 87 -20.00 19.20 -10.93
C LYS A 87 -20.14 18.54 -9.55
N LYS A 88 -19.05 17.89 -9.12
CA LYS A 88 -18.66 17.90 -7.70
C LYS A 88 -18.54 19.35 -7.23
N LYS A 89 -19.53 19.84 -6.48
CA LYS A 89 -19.41 21.04 -5.66
C LYS A 89 -18.31 20.76 -4.64
N LYS A 90 -17.09 21.25 -4.90
CA LYS A 90 -16.00 21.36 -3.94
C LYS A 90 -16.58 22.00 -2.68
N ARG A 91 -16.69 21.25 -1.58
CA ARG A 91 -16.63 21.88 -0.26
C ARG A 91 -15.26 22.54 -0.19
N SER A 92 -15.30 23.86 -0.08
CA SER A 92 -14.15 24.75 0.01
C SER A 92 -13.32 24.43 1.25
N ALA A 93 -12.26 23.66 1.05
CA ALA A 93 -11.00 23.84 1.76
C ALA A 93 -9.94 24.10 0.68
N SER A 94 -9.20 25.19 0.85
CA SER A 94 -8.41 25.93 -0.14
C SER A 94 -7.69 25.11 -1.23
N ALA A 95 -7.91 25.51 -2.49
CA ALA A 95 -7.21 25.02 -3.68
C ALA A 95 -5.68 25.21 -3.63
N ALA A 96 -5.17 26.00 -2.68
CA ALA A 96 -3.74 26.25 -2.49
C ALA A 96 -2.98 25.11 -1.80
N ALA A 97 -3.68 24.15 -1.14
CA ALA A 97 -3.03 23.04 -0.42
C ALA A 97 -2.81 21.80 -1.30
N ASP A 98 -3.71 21.55 -2.25
CA ASP A 98 -3.66 20.37 -3.13
C ASP A 98 -2.53 20.48 -4.17
N GLU A 99 -2.29 21.68 -4.70
CA GLU A 99 -1.20 21.91 -5.65
C GLU A 99 0.20 21.75 -5.03
N ARG A 100 0.32 21.94 -3.71
CA ARG A 100 1.59 21.76 -2.98
C ARG A 100 1.93 20.29 -2.72
N ASN A 101 0.95 19.39 -2.70
CA ASN A 101 1.17 17.98 -2.35
C ASN A 101 1.26 17.07 -3.59
N ALA A 102 0.55 17.41 -4.68
CA ALA A 102 0.69 16.69 -5.96
C ALA A 102 2.07 16.89 -6.64
N LYS A 103 2.76 18.00 -6.35
CA LYS A 103 4.10 18.31 -6.89
C LYS A 103 5.27 17.61 -6.16
N VAL A 104 5.06 16.95 -5.03
CA VAL A 104 6.18 16.52 -4.16
C VAL A 104 6.60 15.05 -4.34
N ASN A 105 5.82 14.17 -4.98
CA ASN A 105 6.14 12.73 -4.99
C ASN A 105 6.03 11.98 -6.33
N LYS A 106 5.80 12.66 -7.46
CA LYS A 106 6.00 12.01 -8.76
C LYS A 106 7.50 12.01 -9.05
N LYS A 107 8.23 11.04 -8.49
CA LYS A 107 9.60 10.75 -8.94
C LYS A 107 9.53 10.61 -10.46
N GLU A 108 10.23 11.47 -11.18
CA GLU A 108 10.39 11.30 -12.62
C GLU A 108 10.87 9.87 -12.85
N LYS A 109 10.18 9.13 -13.72
CA LYS A 109 10.65 7.81 -14.09
C LYS A 109 11.90 8.02 -14.93
N LYS A 110 12.97 7.30 -14.61
CA LYS A 110 14.17 7.28 -15.45
C LYS A 110 13.73 6.94 -16.89
N PRO A 111 14.06 7.75 -17.91
CA PRO A 111 13.85 7.39 -19.31
C PRO A 111 14.53 6.06 -19.61
N ASP A 112 13.89 5.19 -20.37
CA ASP A 112 14.38 3.84 -20.64
C ASP A 112 15.77 3.87 -21.30
N ASP A 113 15.98 4.84 -22.20
CA ASP A 113 17.22 5.07 -22.95
C ASP A 113 18.28 5.90 -22.19
N TYR A 114 18.02 6.26 -20.92
CA TYR A 114 18.99 7.06 -20.17
C TYR A 114 20.20 6.19 -19.75
N PRO A 115 21.46 6.64 -20.00
CA PRO A 115 22.66 5.87 -19.68
C PRO A 115 22.71 5.35 -18.24
N LYS A 116 23.23 4.14 -18.04
CA LYS A 116 23.39 3.58 -16.70
C LYS A 116 24.50 4.36 -15.99
N ALA A 117 24.27 4.79 -14.75
CA ALA A 117 25.27 5.58 -14.04
C ALA A 117 26.56 4.80 -13.81
N ALA A 118 27.67 5.53 -13.78
CA ALA A 118 28.97 5.02 -13.41
C ALA A 118 28.93 4.23 -12.09
N LEU A 119 29.56 3.07 -12.10
CA LEU A 119 29.69 2.16 -10.98
C LEU A 119 30.83 2.63 -10.06
N SER A 120 30.57 2.59 -8.75
CA SER A 120 31.57 2.86 -7.72
C SER A 120 32.57 1.70 -7.60
N PRO A 121 33.82 1.94 -7.12
CA PRO A 121 34.81 0.89 -6.90
C PRO A 121 34.28 -0.31 -6.11
N TYR A 122 33.49 -0.06 -5.06
CA TYR A 122 32.85 -1.11 -4.26
C TYR A 122 31.83 -1.93 -5.05
N ILE A 123 31.06 -1.30 -5.95
CA ILE A 123 30.05 -2.00 -6.74
C ILE A 123 30.72 -2.91 -7.79
N LEU A 124 31.82 -2.45 -8.39
CA LEU A 124 32.63 -3.27 -9.29
C LEU A 124 33.25 -4.47 -8.55
N PHE A 125 33.82 -4.23 -7.36
CA PHE A 125 34.30 -5.31 -6.49
C PHE A 125 33.18 -6.30 -6.13
N GLY A 126 32.02 -5.77 -5.75
CA GLY A 126 30.84 -6.56 -5.42
C GLY A 126 30.37 -7.41 -6.59
N ASN A 127 30.35 -6.89 -7.82
CA ASN A 127 29.97 -7.66 -9.00
C ASN A 127 30.91 -8.85 -9.25
N ASP A 128 32.23 -8.64 -9.17
CA ASP A 128 33.23 -9.68 -9.42
C ASP A 128 33.26 -10.79 -8.34
N HIS A 129 32.86 -10.45 -7.11
CA HIS A 129 32.93 -11.37 -5.97
C HIS A 129 31.57 -11.93 -5.57
N ARG A 130 30.46 -11.29 -5.94
CA ARG A 130 29.11 -11.75 -5.55
C ARG A 130 28.82 -13.12 -6.10
N ASP A 131 29.22 -13.41 -7.33
CA ASP A 131 28.99 -14.73 -7.93
C ASP A 131 29.82 -15.81 -7.23
N LYS A 132 31.07 -15.50 -6.86
CA LYS A 132 31.91 -16.41 -6.08
C LYS A 132 31.34 -16.69 -4.69
N VAL A 133 30.88 -15.65 -3.99
CA VAL A 133 30.28 -15.80 -2.65
C VAL A 133 28.96 -16.57 -2.73
N LYS A 134 28.17 -16.35 -3.79
CA LYS A 134 26.92 -17.08 -4.04
C LYS A 134 27.17 -18.54 -4.41
N GLU A 135 28.22 -18.84 -5.17
CA GLU A 135 28.59 -20.22 -5.53
C GLU A 135 29.11 -20.99 -4.31
N GLN A 136 29.91 -20.34 -3.46
CA GLN A 136 30.36 -20.92 -2.19
C GLN A 136 29.22 -21.09 -1.19
N ASN A 137 28.15 -20.28 -1.30
CA ASN A 137 27.01 -20.32 -0.39
C ASN A 137 25.67 -20.20 -1.15
N PRO A 138 25.25 -21.25 -1.89
CA PRO A 138 24.07 -21.18 -2.78
C PRO A 138 22.74 -20.95 -2.04
N GLY A 139 22.69 -21.21 -0.74
CA GLY A 139 21.51 -21.02 0.12
C GLY A 139 21.51 -19.73 0.96
N MET A 140 22.58 -18.93 0.94
CA MET A 140 22.63 -17.70 1.73
C MET A 140 21.68 -16.64 1.16
N LYS A 141 21.08 -15.86 2.05
CA LYS A 141 20.27 -14.72 1.64
C LYS A 141 21.16 -13.67 0.98
N ASN A 142 20.65 -13.05 -0.09
CA ASN A 142 21.40 -12.02 -0.82
C ASN A 142 21.84 -10.85 0.07
N THR A 143 21.13 -10.58 1.17
CA THR A 143 21.50 -9.60 2.20
C THR A 143 22.77 -9.98 2.95
N GLU A 144 22.95 -11.25 3.29
CA GLU A 144 24.13 -11.77 3.99
C GLU A 144 25.34 -11.78 3.06
N ILE A 145 25.14 -12.14 1.78
CA ILE A 145 26.16 -12.03 0.72
C ILE A 145 26.64 -10.57 0.59
N LEU A 146 25.72 -9.61 0.60
CA LEU A 146 26.10 -8.19 0.50
C LEU A 146 26.85 -7.70 1.75
N GLN A 147 26.53 -8.23 2.94
CA GLN A 147 27.27 -7.93 4.17
C GLN A 147 28.67 -8.52 4.17
N SER A 148 28.86 -9.75 3.70
CA SER A 148 30.18 -10.38 3.60
C SER A 148 31.07 -9.65 2.60
N LEU A 149 30.52 -9.25 1.44
CA LEU A 149 31.23 -8.41 0.47
C LEU A 149 31.64 -7.05 1.04
N GLY A 150 30.78 -6.41 1.85
CA GLY A 150 31.11 -5.17 2.54
C GLY A 150 32.30 -5.32 3.49
N LYS A 151 32.35 -6.42 4.26
CA LYS A 151 33.48 -6.74 5.14
C LYS A 151 34.76 -7.01 4.34
N MET A 152 34.67 -7.84 3.30
CA MET A 152 35.80 -8.13 2.41
C MET A 152 36.36 -6.86 1.77
N TRP A 153 35.50 -5.91 1.37
CA TRP A 153 35.95 -4.63 0.83
C TRP A 153 36.62 -3.75 1.89
N ALA A 154 36.14 -3.77 3.14
CA ALA A 154 36.78 -3.04 4.24
C ALA A 154 38.19 -3.57 4.51
N GLU A 155 38.34 -4.89 4.55
CA GLU A 155 39.61 -5.62 4.79
C GLU A 155 40.51 -5.71 3.55
N ALA A 156 39.99 -5.41 2.35
CA ALA A 156 40.76 -5.45 1.12
C ALA A 156 41.97 -4.49 1.20
N SER A 157 43.10 -4.96 0.69
CA SER A 157 44.33 -4.18 0.63
C SER A 157 44.17 -2.95 -0.27
N ASP A 158 45.00 -1.93 -0.04
CA ASP A 158 44.98 -0.71 -0.84
C ASP A 158 45.27 -1.01 -2.32
N ALA A 159 46.12 -1.99 -2.64
CA ALA A 159 46.37 -2.42 -4.01
C ALA A 159 45.10 -2.95 -4.71
N VAL A 160 44.26 -3.70 -3.99
CA VAL A 160 42.98 -4.19 -4.52
C VAL A 160 42.02 -3.02 -4.69
N LYS A 161 41.92 -2.14 -3.70
CA LYS A 161 41.07 -0.94 -3.77
C LYS A 161 41.48 -0.03 -4.94
N GLU A 162 42.79 0.19 -5.15
CA GLU A 162 43.34 0.97 -6.26
C GLU A 162 43.00 0.37 -7.63
N LYS A 163 43.04 -0.96 -7.78
CA LYS A 163 42.56 -1.62 -9.01
C LYS A 163 41.12 -1.20 -9.31
N TYR A 164 40.21 -1.35 -8.34
CA TYR A 164 38.80 -1.01 -8.56
C TYR A 164 38.53 0.50 -8.67
N LYS A 165 39.38 1.35 -8.08
CA LYS A 165 39.34 2.80 -8.31
C LYS A 165 39.62 3.13 -9.78
N LYS A 166 40.66 2.53 -10.38
CA LYS A 166 40.96 2.71 -11.81
C LYS A 166 39.82 2.21 -12.70
N LEU A 167 39.28 1.02 -12.41
CA LEU A 167 38.10 0.51 -13.14
C LEU A 167 36.89 1.44 -13.00
N ALA A 168 36.66 2.04 -11.83
CA ALA A 168 35.57 3.00 -11.63
C ALA A 168 35.81 4.33 -12.38
N GLU A 169 37.06 4.78 -12.50
CA GLU A 169 37.40 5.94 -13.32
C GLU A 169 37.15 5.68 -14.81
N ASP A 170 37.50 4.50 -15.31
CA ASP A 170 37.21 4.13 -16.69
C ASP A 170 35.70 3.95 -16.92
N ASP A 171 34.96 3.39 -15.95
CA ASP A 171 33.51 3.31 -16.02
C ASP A 171 32.84 4.69 -15.99
N LYS A 172 33.41 5.63 -15.24
CA LYS A 172 33.01 7.04 -15.26
C LYS A 172 33.20 7.67 -16.64
N LYS A 173 34.34 7.42 -17.30
CA LYS A 173 34.57 7.90 -18.68
C LYS A 173 33.55 7.30 -19.67
N ARG A 174 33.23 6.00 -19.53
CA ARG A 174 32.17 5.34 -20.32
C ARG A 174 30.83 6.03 -20.10
N PHE A 175 30.45 6.28 -18.85
CA PHE A 175 29.19 6.98 -18.54
C PHE A 175 29.17 8.40 -19.08
N ASP A 176 30.26 9.15 -18.95
CA ASP A 176 30.36 10.52 -19.47
C ASP A 176 30.25 10.55 -21.01
N ARG A 177 30.81 9.55 -21.70
CA ARG A 177 30.66 9.40 -23.16
C ARG A 177 29.22 9.05 -23.55
N GLU A 178 28.63 8.03 -22.94
CA GLU A 178 27.23 7.63 -23.20
C GLU A 178 26.26 8.78 -22.88
N LEU A 179 26.50 9.53 -21.80
CA LEU A 179 25.70 10.68 -21.42
C LEU A 179 25.87 11.84 -22.41
N SER A 180 27.07 12.06 -22.94
CA SER A 180 27.31 13.06 -23.98
C SER A 180 26.58 12.71 -25.28
N GLU A 181 26.63 11.45 -25.69
CA GLU A 181 25.91 10.94 -26.87
C GLU A 181 24.40 11.03 -26.70
N TYR A 182 23.88 10.63 -25.53
CA TYR A 182 22.46 10.75 -25.19
C TYR A 182 21.98 12.21 -25.15
N LYS A 183 22.81 13.14 -24.65
CA LYS A 183 22.51 14.58 -24.72
C LYS A 183 22.49 15.09 -26.17
N LYS A 184 23.40 14.60 -27.02
CA LYS A 184 23.45 14.94 -28.45
C LYS A 184 22.26 14.39 -29.23
N SER A 185 21.73 13.22 -28.87
CA SER A 185 20.53 12.62 -29.50
C SER A 185 19.21 13.28 -29.06
N GLY A 186 19.26 14.36 -28.26
CA GLY A 186 18.06 15.06 -27.77
C GLY A 186 17.45 14.43 -26.51
N GLY A 187 18.17 13.54 -25.84
CA GLY A 187 17.72 12.89 -24.62
C GLY A 187 17.45 13.86 -23.48
N THR A 188 16.32 13.67 -22.79
CA THR A 188 15.93 14.51 -21.63
C THR A 188 16.82 14.20 -20.42
N GLU A 189 17.40 15.23 -19.81
CA GLU A 189 18.23 15.09 -18.60
C GLU A 189 17.39 14.58 -17.43
N TYR A 190 17.71 13.39 -16.92
CA TYR A 190 17.06 12.79 -15.76
C TYR A 190 17.87 13.04 -14.50
N LYS A 191 17.31 13.81 -13.57
CA LYS A 191 17.86 13.90 -12.22
C LYS A 191 17.37 12.70 -11.42
N ARG A 192 18.28 11.75 -11.15
CA ARG A 192 18.00 10.63 -10.25
C ARG A 192 17.41 11.18 -8.96
N GLY A 193 16.17 10.79 -8.66
CA GLY A 193 15.41 11.19 -7.48
C GLY A 193 16.00 10.64 -6.17
N GLY A 194 17.22 11.06 -5.84
CA GLY A 194 17.80 11.02 -4.51
C GLY A 194 17.35 12.27 -3.80
N GLY A 195 16.10 12.28 -3.31
CA GLY A 195 15.73 13.28 -2.32
C GLY A 195 16.75 13.18 -1.20
N LYS A 196 17.50 14.25 -0.92
CA LYS A 196 18.29 14.37 0.30
C LYS A 196 17.33 13.95 1.42
N VAL A 197 17.61 12.82 2.07
CA VAL A 197 17.01 12.53 3.36
C VAL A 197 17.49 13.71 4.20
N LYS A 198 16.62 14.71 4.38
CA LYS A 198 16.95 15.83 5.26
C LYS A 198 17.35 15.17 6.57
N ALA A 199 18.56 15.49 7.04
CA ALA A 199 19.01 15.04 8.35
C ALA A 199 17.87 15.36 9.31
N LYS A 200 17.30 14.31 9.90
CA LYS A 200 16.20 14.47 10.83
C LYS A 200 16.83 15.06 12.07
N ASP A 201 16.66 16.37 12.28
CA ASP A 201 17.08 17.04 13.50
C ASP A 201 16.57 16.21 14.68
N GLU A 202 17.49 15.67 15.49
CA GLU A 202 17.15 14.76 16.59
C GLU A 202 16.24 15.44 17.62
N ASN A 203 16.40 16.75 17.77
CA ASN A 203 15.60 17.61 18.65
C ASN A 203 14.39 18.28 17.96
N ALA A 204 14.03 17.91 16.73
CA ALA A 204 12.82 18.46 16.11
C ALA A 204 11.57 17.81 16.72
N PRO A 205 10.60 18.62 17.20
CA PRO A 205 9.32 18.13 17.68
C PRO A 205 8.63 17.23 16.65
N LYS A 206 8.10 16.09 17.09
CA LYS A 206 7.31 15.22 16.22
C LYS A 206 6.05 15.98 15.80
N ARG A 207 5.72 15.93 14.50
CA ARG A 207 4.49 16.54 13.97
C ARG A 207 3.26 16.12 14.79
N SER A 208 2.32 17.05 14.97
CA SER A 208 1.03 16.73 15.59
C SER A 208 0.29 15.65 14.79
N MET A 209 -0.39 14.77 15.51
CA MET A 209 -1.24 13.73 14.96
C MET A 209 -2.65 14.26 14.72
N SER A 210 -3.23 13.82 13.61
CA SER A 210 -4.63 14.09 13.25
C SER A 210 -5.57 13.21 14.07
N ALA A 211 -6.84 13.62 14.18
CA ALA A 211 -7.91 12.87 14.81
C ALA A 211 -8.02 11.44 14.27
N TYR A 212 -7.84 11.28 12.95
CA TYR A 212 -7.80 9.97 12.31
C TYR A 212 -6.66 9.08 12.85
N PHE A 213 -5.46 9.63 13.10
CA PHE A 213 -4.33 8.84 13.60
C PHE A 213 -4.51 8.42 15.07
N PHE A 214 -5.16 9.25 15.89
CA PHE A 214 -5.59 8.83 17.23
C PHE A 214 -6.59 7.67 17.15
N PHE A 215 -7.57 7.77 16.24
CA PHE A 215 -8.51 6.69 16.00
C PHE A 215 -7.83 5.41 15.50
N VAL A 216 -6.92 5.48 14.53
CA VAL A 216 -6.18 4.31 14.03
C VAL A 216 -5.32 3.68 15.13
N SER A 217 -4.74 4.50 16.03
CA SER A 217 -3.98 4.00 17.18
C SER A 217 -4.87 3.19 18.13
N ASP A 218 -6.04 3.71 18.47
CA ASP A 218 -7.03 3.00 19.31
C ASP A 218 -7.60 1.77 18.60
N PHE A 219 -7.87 1.87 17.30
CA PHE A 219 -8.36 0.77 16.48
C PHE A 219 -7.33 -0.36 16.44
N ARG A 220 -6.05 -0.05 16.27
CA ARG A 220 -4.97 -1.05 16.30
C ARG A 220 -4.84 -1.72 17.66
N LYS A 221 -5.00 -0.98 18.76
CA LYS A 221 -5.00 -1.57 20.12
C LYS A 221 -6.18 -2.53 20.35
N LYS A 222 -7.35 -2.22 19.77
CA LYS A 222 -8.55 -3.05 19.85
C LYS A 222 -8.53 -4.25 18.90
N HIS A 223 -7.66 -4.21 17.88
CA HIS A 223 -7.49 -5.28 16.90
C HIS A 223 -6.00 -5.68 16.80
N PRO A 224 -5.39 -6.22 17.88
CA PRO A 224 -3.98 -6.58 17.89
C PRO A 224 -3.65 -7.74 16.93
N ASP A 225 -4.64 -8.59 16.62
CA ASP A 225 -4.48 -9.78 15.79
C ASP A 225 -4.46 -9.48 14.28
N LEU A 226 -4.91 -8.28 13.87
CA LEU A 226 -4.93 -7.91 12.47
C LEU A 226 -3.53 -7.48 12.00
N SER A 227 -3.18 -7.86 10.78
CA SER A 227 -1.96 -7.35 10.16
C SER A 227 -2.05 -5.83 10.00
N VAL A 228 -0.89 -5.16 9.96
CA VAL A 228 -0.84 -3.68 9.80
C VAL A 228 -1.60 -3.22 8.55
N THR A 229 -1.55 -4.00 7.47
CA THR A 229 -2.24 -3.71 6.21
C THR A 229 -3.76 -3.84 6.35
N GLU A 230 -4.25 -4.88 7.02
CA GLU A 230 -5.68 -5.09 7.25
C GLU A 230 -6.24 -4.07 8.24
N THR A 231 -5.52 -3.81 9.33
CA THR A 231 -5.84 -2.77 10.31
C THR A 231 -6.01 -1.41 9.63
N SER A 232 -5.11 -1.06 8.71
CA SER A 232 -5.16 0.22 8.01
C SER A 232 -6.40 0.34 7.10
N LYS A 233 -6.77 -0.74 6.40
CA LYS A 233 -7.98 -0.76 5.56
C LYS A 233 -9.26 -0.69 6.40
N ALA A 234 -9.33 -1.51 7.45
CA ALA A 234 -10.48 -1.57 8.34
C ALA A 234 -10.68 -0.25 9.11
N ALA A 235 -9.60 0.35 9.62
CA ALA A 235 -9.66 1.66 10.28
C ALA A 235 -10.11 2.77 9.30
N GLY A 236 -9.65 2.73 8.05
CA GLY A 236 -10.10 3.69 7.03
C GLY A 236 -11.60 3.60 6.73
N ALA A 237 -12.15 2.37 6.67
CA ALA A 237 -13.58 2.16 6.49
C ALA A 237 -14.37 2.58 7.74
N ALA A 238 -13.92 2.17 8.92
CA ALA A 238 -14.56 2.50 10.20
C ALA A 238 -14.60 4.02 10.42
N TRP A 239 -13.50 4.74 10.16
CA TRP A 239 -13.46 6.20 10.30
C TRP A 239 -14.46 6.93 9.38
N LYS A 240 -14.69 6.40 8.17
CA LYS A 240 -15.70 6.95 7.25
C LYS A 240 -17.12 6.69 7.74
N ALA A 241 -17.36 5.55 8.36
CA ALA A 241 -18.66 5.16 8.91
C ALA A 241 -18.97 5.81 10.27
N LEU A 242 -17.98 6.31 11.00
CA LEU A 242 -18.19 7.00 12.27
C LEU A 242 -18.99 8.30 12.08
N SER A 243 -19.98 8.50 12.94
CA SER A 243 -20.71 9.77 13.07
C SER A 243 -19.83 10.87 13.64
N ASP A 244 -20.22 12.13 13.42
CA ASP A 244 -19.47 13.29 13.90
C ASP A 244 -19.33 13.28 15.44
N ASP A 245 -20.35 12.81 16.16
CA ASP A 245 -20.30 12.68 17.62
C ASP A 245 -19.24 11.70 18.11
N MET A 246 -19.02 10.61 17.39
CA MET A 246 -17.97 9.64 17.72
C MET A 246 -16.58 10.11 17.29
N LYS A 247 -16.50 11.08 16.37
CA LYS A 247 -15.25 11.74 15.95
C LYS A 247 -14.83 12.86 16.90
N LYS A 248 -15.77 13.57 17.54
CA LYS A 248 -15.51 14.65 18.52
C LYS A 248 -14.41 14.34 19.55
N PRO A 249 -14.39 13.17 20.25
CA PRO A 249 -13.31 12.89 21.19
C PRO A 249 -11.93 12.83 20.52
N TYR A 250 -11.85 12.28 19.30
CA TYR A 250 -10.61 12.21 18.52
C TYR A 250 -10.18 13.58 17.98
N GLU A 251 -11.13 14.43 17.62
CA GLU A 251 -10.87 15.82 17.22
C GLU A 251 -10.33 16.66 18.38
N ALA A 252 -10.90 16.50 19.58
CA ALA A 252 -10.38 17.14 20.79
C ALA A 252 -8.95 16.67 21.12
N MET A 253 -8.64 15.38 20.96
CA MET A 253 -7.27 14.87 21.12
C MET A 253 -6.30 15.45 20.08
N ALA A 254 -6.73 15.54 18.82
CA ALA A 254 -5.93 16.14 17.75
C ALA A 254 -5.65 17.62 17.97
N GLN A 255 -6.63 18.36 18.51
CA GLN A 255 -6.47 19.77 18.84
C GLN A 255 -5.47 19.98 19.98
N LYS A 256 -5.57 19.19 21.06
CA LYS A 256 -4.56 19.20 22.14
C LYS A 256 -3.17 18.85 21.63
N ASP A 257 -3.06 17.88 20.73
CA ASP A 257 -1.79 17.49 20.12
C ASP A 257 -1.20 18.60 19.23
N LYS A 258 -2.06 19.28 18.47
CA LYS A 258 -1.67 20.45 17.69
C LYS A 258 -1.11 21.56 18.57
N GLU A 259 -1.73 21.84 19.72
CA GLU A 259 -1.25 22.81 20.69
C GLU A 259 0.09 22.40 21.31
N ARG A 260 0.26 21.11 21.65
CA ARG A 260 1.54 20.56 22.10
C ARG A 260 2.64 20.77 21.06
N TYR A 261 2.39 20.41 19.80
CA TYR A 261 3.35 20.63 18.72
C TYR A 261 3.67 22.12 18.50
N GLN A 262 2.68 23.00 18.57
CA GLN A 262 2.88 24.44 18.45
C GLN A 262 3.74 24.99 19.60
N ARG A 263 3.51 24.53 20.84
CA ARG A 263 4.32 24.91 22.00
C ARG A 263 5.76 24.43 21.87
N GLU A 264 5.97 23.18 21.48
CA GLU A 264 7.31 22.61 21.28
C GLU A 264 8.05 23.32 20.12
N MET A 265 7.35 23.66 19.04
CA MET A 265 7.91 24.43 17.94
C MET A 265 8.25 25.87 18.32
N ALA A 266 7.41 26.52 19.14
CA ALA A 266 7.67 27.88 19.64
C ALA A 266 8.87 27.90 20.61
N ALA A 267 8.95 26.92 21.51
CA ALA A 267 10.08 26.75 22.42
C ALA A 267 11.40 26.44 21.71
N ARG A 268 11.36 25.86 20.51
CA ARG A 268 12.53 25.68 19.63
C ARG A 268 12.95 26.97 18.90
N ALA A 269 11.99 27.88 18.68
CA ALA A 269 12.22 29.10 17.92
C ALA A 269 12.62 30.29 18.81
N SER A 270 12.42 30.18 20.13
CA SER A 270 12.93 31.10 21.16
C SER A 270 14.29 30.64 21.67
#